data_AF-A0A820BEP9-F1
#
_entry.id   AF-A0A820BEP9-F1
#
_cell.length_a   1.000
_cell.length_b   1.000
_cell.length_c   1.000
_cell.angle_alpha   90.00
_cell.angle_beta   90.00
_cell.angle_gamma   90.00
#
_symmetry.space_group_name_H-M   'P 1'
#
loop_
_entity.id
_entity.type
_entity.pdbx_description
1 polymer ?
#
loop_
_entity_poly.entity_id
_entity_poly.type
_entity_poly.pdbx_seq_one_letter_code
_entity_poly.pdbx_strand_id
1 'polypeptide(L)'
;MENSSLSLNNISSRNWCLPWTEPVYLYGHLIPAIALFIFGFTFNPIALYYFATSRNFRGTAYAYYFSAIATVDLVRLILWCLFLLLDYKIFKLNFHSSECSVQIFSESVTSSISAWLTVSLAVERCVAVSEPLQTYTDKKGKRARTVIPCVILASCAINSLFLR
;
A
#
# COMPACT_ATOMS: atom_id res chain seq x y z
N MET A 1 -64.09 -17.77 -0.83
CA MET A 1 -62.87 -18.54 -1.10
C MET A 1 -62.10 -17.80 -2.17
N GLU A 2 -61.23 -16.89 -1.78
CA GLU A 2 -60.24 -16.22 -2.65
C GLU A 2 -59.36 -15.40 -1.72
N ASN A 3 -58.09 -15.78 -1.59
CA ASN A 3 -56.94 -14.94 -1.23
C ASN A 3 -55.76 -15.82 -0.78
N SER A 4 -55.10 -16.48 -1.74
CA SER A 4 -53.87 -17.24 -1.47
C SER A 4 -52.91 -17.26 -2.67
N SER A 5 -52.68 -16.13 -3.35
CA SER A 5 -51.75 -16.11 -4.51
C SER A 5 -50.90 -14.85 -4.66
N LEU A 6 -50.84 -13.97 -3.66
CA LEU A 6 -50.23 -12.63 -3.81
C LEU A 6 -49.00 -12.35 -2.95
N SER A 7 -48.24 -13.38 -2.53
CA SER A 7 -47.03 -13.17 -1.71
C SER A 7 -45.81 -14.04 -2.03
N LEU A 8 -45.75 -14.69 -3.21
CA LEU A 8 -44.58 -15.49 -3.60
C LEU A 8 -43.80 -14.95 -4.82
N ASN A 9 -44.29 -13.91 -5.49
CA ASN A 9 -43.62 -13.36 -6.68
C ASN A 9 -42.68 -12.18 -6.39
N ASN A 10 -42.62 -11.66 -5.16
CA ASN A 10 -41.78 -10.51 -4.79
C ASN A 10 -40.44 -10.87 -4.12
N ILE A 11 -40.10 -12.15 -4.00
CA ILE A 11 -38.81 -12.61 -3.44
C ILE A 11 -37.81 -13.02 -4.55
N SER A 12 -38.28 -13.24 -5.77
CA SER A 12 -37.44 -13.76 -6.87
C SER A 12 -36.61 -12.71 -7.62
N SER A 13 -36.85 -11.40 -7.42
CA SER A 13 -36.12 -10.34 -8.15
C SER A 13 -34.87 -9.80 -7.46
N ARG A 14 -34.51 -10.26 -6.24
CA ARG A 14 -33.48 -9.60 -5.42
C ARG A 14 -32.07 -10.21 -5.42
N ASN A 15 -31.84 -11.35 -6.09
CA ASN A 15 -30.59 -12.12 -5.92
C ASN A 15 -29.74 -12.33 -7.19
N TRP A 16 -30.02 -11.63 -8.29
CA TRP A 16 -29.33 -11.85 -9.58
C TRP A 16 -27.89 -11.30 -9.61
N CYS A 17 -27.48 -10.52 -8.60
CA CYS A 17 -26.11 -9.98 -8.48
C CYS A 17 -25.15 -10.89 -7.70
N LEU A 18 -25.65 -11.88 -6.93
CA LEU A 18 -24.81 -12.78 -6.11
C LEU A 18 -23.84 -13.70 -6.89
N PRO A 19 -24.16 -14.25 -8.07
CA PRO A 19 -23.26 -15.22 -8.72
C PRO A 19 -22.03 -14.56 -9.37
N TRP A 20 -22.06 -13.25 -9.63
CA TRP A 20 -20.94 -12.52 -10.23
C TRP A 20 -20.06 -11.81 -9.20
N THR A 21 -20.58 -11.52 -7.99
CA THR A 21 -19.81 -10.87 -6.93
C THR A 21 -18.73 -11.77 -6.35
N GLU A 22 -18.99 -13.07 -6.19
CA GLU A 22 -17.99 -14.02 -5.66
C GLU A 22 -16.76 -14.19 -6.56
N PRO A 23 -16.88 -14.47 -7.88
CA PRO A 23 -15.71 -14.61 -8.73
C PRO A 23 -14.95 -13.29 -8.92
N VAL A 24 -15.66 -12.15 -9.01
CA VAL A 24 -14.98 -10.84 -9.10
C VAL A 24 -14.22 -10.51 -7.82
N TYR A 25 -14.76 -10.86 -6.65
CA TYR A 25 -14.07 -10.66 -5.38
C TYR A 25 -12.87 -11.62 -5.23
N LEU A 26 -13.03 -12.90 -5.59
CA LEU A 26 -11.98 -13.90 -5.50
C LEU A 26 -10.81 -13.58 -6.46
N TYR A 27 -11.10 -13.36 -7.73
CA TYR A 27 -10.08 -13.11 -8.76
C TYR A 27 -9.59 -11.66 -8.77
N GLY A 28 -10.43 -10.70 -8.43
CA GLY A 28 -10.10 -9.28 -8.45
C GLY A 28 -9.40 -8.77 -7.18
N HIS A 29 -9.63 -9.41 -6.02
CA HIS A 29 -9.06 -8.96 -4.75
C HIS A 29 -8.23 -10.04 -4.06
N LEU A 30 -8.77 -11.26 -3.87
CA LEU A 30 -8.10 -12.26 -3.03
C LEU A 30 -6.80 -12.78 -3.68
N ILE A 31 -6.87 -13.25 -4.93
CA ILE A 31 -5.72 -13.78 -5.66
C ILE A 31 -4.59 -12.74 -5.80
N PRO A 32 -4.85 -11.50 -6.28
CA PRO A 32 -3.79 -10.50 -6.36
C PRO A 32 -3.25 -10.12 -4.99
N ALA A 33 -4.07 -10.05 -3.95
CA ALA A 33 -3.59 -9.75 -2.61
C ALA A 33 -2.63 -10.84 -2.07
N ILE A 34 -2.97 -12.12 -2.24
CA ILE A 34 -2.08 -13.24 -1.84
C ILE A 34 -0.78 -13.21 -2.64
N ALA A 35 -0.86 -13.01 -3.95
CA ALA A 35 0.32 -12.94 -4.82
C ALA A 35 1.23 -11.76 -4.42
N LEU A 36 0.65 -10.57 -4.22
CA LEU A 36 1.37 -9.37 -3.77
C LEU A 36 1.96 -9.55 -2.38
N PHE A 37 1.30 -10.30 -1.49
CA PHE A 37 1.84 -10.61 -0.18
C PHE A 37 3.11 -11.46 -0.27
N ILE A 38 3.05 -12.57 -1.02
CA ILE A 38 4.20 -13.48 -1.19
C ILE A 38 5.36 -12.75 -1.89
N PHE A 39 5.06 -12.05 -2.99
CA PHE A 39 6.09 -11.32 -3.73
C PHE A 39 6.64 -10.15 -2.95
N GLY A 40 5.80 -9.40 -2.26
CA GLY A 40 6.23 -8.27 -1.44
C GLY A 40 7.12 -8.70 -0.28
N PHE A 41 6.78 -9.79 0.41
CA PHE A 41 7.60 -10.30 1.52
C PHE A 41 8.93 -10.88 1.02
N THR A 42 8.98 -11.38 -0.21
CA THR A 42 10.20 -11.97 -0.78
C THR A 42 11.10 -10.91 -1.41
N PHE A 43 10.57 -10.08 -2.29
CA PHE A 43 11.35 -9.15 -3.11
C PHE A 43 11.70 -7.85 -2.39
N ASN A 44 10.90 -7.34 -1.45
CA ASN A 44 11.27 -6.11 -0.72
C ASN A 44 12.50 -6.29 0.18
N PRO A 45 12.66 -7.38 0.96
CA PRO A 45 13.89 -7.62 1.72
C PRO A 45 15.09 -7.88 0.81
N ILE A 46 14.90 -8.59 -0.31
CA ILE A 46 15.96 -8.78 -1.31
C ILE A 46 16.40 -7.44 -1.88
N ALA A 47 15.46 -6.54 -2.21
CA ALA A 47 15.76 -5.19 -2.69
C ALA A 47 16.54 -4.39 -1.63
N LEU A 48 16.09 -4.39 -0.38
CA LEU A 48 16.81 -3.73 0.73
C LEU A 48 18.23 -4.28 0.88
N TYR A 49 18.38 -5.60 0.88
CA TYR A 49 19.68 -6.26 0.97
C TYR A 49 20.59 -5.88 -0.21
N TYR A 50 20.04 -5.87 -1.43
CA TYR A 50 20.76 -5.50 -2.64
C TYR A 50 21.24 -4.04 -2.58
N PHE A 51 20.38 -3.09 -2.21
CA PHE A 51 20.75 -1.67 -2.12
C PHE A 51 21.68 -1.37 -0.93
N ALA A 52 21.61 -2.15 0.16
CA ALA A 52 22.53 -2.05 1.27
C ALA A 52 23.95 -2.58 0.91
N THR A 53 24.00 -3.68 0.17
CA THR A 53 25.25 -4.38 -0.18
C THR A 53 25.92 -3.83 -1.44
N SER A 54 25.15 -3.31 -2.40
CA SER A 54 25.68 -2.84 -3.68
C SER A 54 26.56 -1.60 -3.52
N ARG A 55 27.86 -1.74 -3.82
CA ARG A 55 28.82 -0.61 -3.83
C ARG A 55 28.52 0.43 -4.91
N ASN A 56 27.95 0.02 -6.05
CA ASN A 56 27.73 0.91 -7.19
C ASN A 56 26.54 1.85 -6.98
N PHE A 57 25.54 1.41 -6.20
CA PHE A 57 24.35 2.22 -5.93
C PHE A 57 24.35 2.86 -4.53
N ARG A 58 25.30 2.49 -3.65
CA ARG A 58 25.37 2.98 -2.28
C ARG A 58 25.51 4.50 -2.24
N GLY A 59 24.55 5.18 -1.60
CA GLY A 59 24.56 6.62 -1.44
C GLY A 59 24.05 7.41 -2.66
N THR A 60 23.54 6.73 -3.69
CA THR A 60 22.80 7.38 -4.78
C THR A 60 21.38 7.71 -4.35
N ALA A 61 20.75 8.71 -4.97
CA ALA A 61 19.34 9.02 -4.76
C ALA A 61 18.44 7.77 -4.98
N TYR A 62 18.79 6.93 -5.96
CA TYR A 62 18.07 5.69 -6.28
C TYR A 62 18.05 4.70 -5.13
N ALA A 63 19.20 4.45 -4.51
CA ALA A 63 19.24 3.57 -3.35
C ALA A 63 18.38 4.12 -2.21
N TYR A 64 18.32 5.44 -2.01
CA TYR A 64 17.45 6.03 -0.98
C TYR A 64 15.96 5.85 -1.28
N TYR A 65 15.51 6.20 -2.49
CA TYR A 65 14.09 6.06 -2.85
C TYR A 65 13.64 4.60 -2.88
N PHE A 66 14.40 3.69 -3.52
CA PHE A 66 14.02 2.28 -3.56
C PHE A 66 14.07 1.62 -2.18
N SER A 67 15.03 1.97 -1.32
CA SER A 67 15.05 1.46 0.05
C SER A 67 13.88 2.01 0.87
N ALA A 68 13.51 3.28 0.68
CA ALA A 68 12.35 3.86 1.35
C ALA A 68 11.05 3.18 0.92
N ILE A 69 10.85 2.98 -0.39
CA ILE A 69 9.67 2.26 -0.93
C ILE A 69 9.60 0.84 -0.38
N ALA A 70 10.69 0.07 -0.48
CA ALA A 70 10.74 -1.30 0.03
C ALA A 70 10.48 -1.38 1.54
N THR A 71 10.95 -0.38 2.31
CA THR A 71 10.67 -0.29 3.75
C THR A 71 9.20 -0.02 4.02
N VAL A 72 8.60 0.95 3.31
CA VAL A 72 7.17 1.29 3.47
C VAL A 72 6.28 0.11 3.08
N ASP A 73 6.62 -0.59 1.99
CA ASP A 73 5.88 -1.76 1.54
C ASP A 73 5.99 -2.91 2.55
N LEU A 74 7.17 -3.12 3.16
CA LEU A 74 7.31 -4.10 4.25
C LEU A 74 6.51 -3.71 5.49
N VAL A 75 6.52 -2.44 5.89
CA VAL A 75 5.70 -1.94 7.00
C VAL A 75 4.23 -2.19 6.70
N ARG A 76 3.77 -1.91 5.47
CA ARG A 76 2.39 -2.20 5.05
C ARG A 76 2.07 -3.68 5.17
N LEU A 77 2.93 -4.58 4.67
CA LEU A 77 2.73 -6.03 4.75
C LEU A 77 2.72 -6.55 6.18
N ILE A 78 3.60 -6.01 7.04
CA ILE A 78 3.65 -6.36 8.47
C ILE A 78 2.37 -5.92 9.17
N LEU A 79 1.90 -4.69 8.94
CA LEU A 79 0.64 -4.21 9.50
C LEU A 79 -0.53 -5.07 9.03
N TRP A 80 -0.57 -5.40 7.74
CA TRP A 80 -1.61 -6.26 7.18
C TRP A 80 -1.60 -7.66 7.83
N CYS A 81 -0.42 -8.25 8.01
CA CYS A 81 -0.24 -9.51 8.71
C CYS A 81 -0.68 -9.42 10.18
N LEU A 82 -0.35 -8.32 10.87
CA LEU A 82 -0.75 -8.08 12.26
C LEU A 82 -2.28 -7.98 12.38
N PHE A 83 -2.94 -7.18 11.55
CA PHE A 83 -4.40 -7.07 11.56
C PHE A 83 -5.07 -8.40 11.19
N LEU A 84 -4.53 -9.14 10.23
CA LEU A 84 -5.03 -10.47 9.88
C LEU A 84 -4.87 -11.46 11.05
N LEU A 85 -3.75 -11.46 11.75
CA LEU A 85 -3.51 -12.30 12.92
C LEU A 85 -4.42 -11.94 14.10
N LEU A 86 -4.78 -10.67 14.24
CA LEU A 86 -5.71 -10.18 15.24
C LEU A 86 -7.16 -10.58 14.89
N ASP A 87 -7.56 -10.46 13.61
CA ASP A 87 -8.93 -10.71 13.10
C ASP A 87 -9.26 -12.19 12.94
N TYR A 88 -8.30 -12.97 12.46
CA TYR A 88 -8.44 -14.42 12.48
C TYR A 88 -8.50 -14.87 13.95
N LYS A 89 -9.49 -15.70 14.29
CA LYS A 89 -9.81 -16.25 15.63
C LYS A 89 -8.67 -16.94 16.40
N ILE A 90 -7.41 -16.78 15.99
CA ILE A 90 -6.18 -17.23 16.66
C ILE A 90 -6.06 -16.58 18.03
N PHE A 91 -6.25 -15.26 18.15
CA PHE A 91 -6.13 -14.55 19.43
C PHE A 91 -7.48 -14.13 20.07
N LYS A 92 -8.61 -14.18 19.34
CA LYS A 92 -9.95 -13.79 19.82
C LYS A 92 -9.96 -12.45 20.58
N LEU A 93 -9.20 -11.47 20.11
CA LEU A 93 -9.26 -10.11 20.65
C LEU A 93 -10.48 -9.44 20.01
N ASN A 94 -11.45 -9.03 20.82
CA ASN A 94 -12.62 -8.30 20.31
C ASN A 94 -12.16 -7.01 19.63
N PHE A 95 -12.40 -6.89 18.33
CA PHE A 95 -12.12 -5.67 17.59
C PHE A 95 -12.95 -4.52 18.16
N HIS A 96 -12.26 -3.52 18.70
CA HIS A 96 -12.89 -2.26 19.04
C HIS A 96 -13.01 -1.41 17.77
N SER A 97 -14.02 -0.53 17.70
CA SER A 97 -14.24 0.30 16.48
C SER A 97 -13.02 1.16 16.11
N SER A 98 -12.16 1.46 17.08
CA SER A 98 -10.88 2.16 16.87
C SER A 98 -9.90 1.39 16.00
N GLU A 99 -9.84 0.07 16.09
CA GLU A 99 -8.85 -0.75 15.38
C GLU A 99 -9.09 -0.75 13.87
N CYS A 100 -10.36 -0.77 13.44
CA CYS A 100 -10.73 -0.69 12.03
C CYS A 100 -10.35 0.67 11.43
N SER A 101 -10.60 1.77 12.16
CA SER A 101 -10.20 3.11 11.74
C SER A 101 -8.67 3.25 11.64
N VAL A 102 -7.92 2.64 12.57
CA VAL A 102 -6.45 2.62 12.53
C VAL A 102 -5.94 1.82 11.34
N GLN A 103 -6.55 0.67 11.04
CA GLN A 103 -6.21 -0.13 9.88
C GLN A 103 -6.39 0.67 8.57
N ILE A 104 -7.58 1.24 8.37
CA ILE A 104 -7.90 2.05 7.18
C ILE A 104 -6.94 3.25 7.07
N PHE A 105 -6.67 3.95 8.17
CA PHE A 105 -5.71 5.04 8.19
C PHE A 105 -4.32 4.59 7.78
N SER A 106 -3.81 3.51 8.37
CA SER A 106 -2.47 3.02 8.11
C SER A 106 -2.29 2.57 6.66
N GLU A 107 -3.30 1.93 6.08
CA GLU A 107 -3.31 1.53 4.68
C GLU A 107 -3.35 2.75 3.75
N SER A 108 -4.16 3.76 4.05
CA SER A 108 -4.23 5.00 3.27
C SER A 108 -2.90 5.77 3.32
N VAL A 109 -2.29 5.90 4.49
CA VAL A 109 -1.00 6.57 4.68
C VAL A 109 0.11 5.85 3.92
N THR A 110 0.26 4.53 4.13
CA THR A 110 1.33 3.76 3.47
C THR A 110 1.16 3.75 1.95
N SER A 111 -0.07 3.63 1.44
CA SER A 111 -0.35 3.73 0.01
C SER A 111 -0.01 5.11 -0.56
N SER A 112 -0.35 6.17 0.17
CA SER A 112 -0.02 7.55 -0.22
C SER A 112 1.48 7.76 -0.28
N ILE A 113 2.22 7.28 0.72
CA ILE A 113 3.68 7.40 0.78
C ILE A 113 4.32 6.68 -0.41
N SER A 114 3.97 5.41 -0.68
CA SER A 114 4.56 4.65 -1.80
C SER A 114 4.26 5.32 -3.15
N ALA A 115 3.06 5.88 -3.34
CA ALA A 115 2.71 6.62 -4.55
C ALA A 115 3.56 7.89 -4.72
N TRP A 116 3.64 8.75 -3.70
CA TRP A 116 4.38 10.01 -3.77
C TRP A 116 5.90 9.82 -3.83
N LEU A 117 6.43 8.78 -3.20
CA LEU A 117 7.84 8.41 -3.37
C LEU A 117 8.14 7.98 -4.80
N THR A 118 7.22 7.25 -5.45
CA THR A 118 7.35 6.86 -6.87
C THR A 118 7.31 8.09 -7.79
N VAL A 119 6.37 9.01 -7.55
CA VAL A 119 6.31 10.29 -8.28
C VAL A 119 7.60 11.10 -8.09
N SER A 120 8.08 11.21 -6.86
CA SER A 120 9.31 11.94 -6.54
C SER A 120 10.53 11.33 -7.24
N LEU A 121 10.60 10.00 -7.28
CA LEU A 121 11.64 9.27 -8.02
C LEU A 121 11.54 9.53 -9.54
N ALA A 122 10.34 9.60 -10.10
CA ALA A 122 10.15 9.94 -11.51
C ALA A 122 10.62 11.37 -11.81
N VAL A 123 10.29 12.34 -10.95
CA VAL A 123 10.76 13.72 -11.07
C VAL A 123 12.29 13.79 -11.00
N GLU A 124 12.91 13.07 -10.06
CA GLU A 124 14.37 12.95 -9.97
C GLU A 124 15.00 12.44 -11.27
N ARG A 125 14.37 11.45 -11.92
CA ARG A 125 14.81 10.93 -13.21
C ARG A 125 14.64 11.96 -14.33
N CYS A 126 13.53 12.69 -14.37
CA CYS A 126 13.30 13.76 -15.34
C CYS A 126 14.36 14.87 -15.22
N VAL A 127 14.69 15.28 -13.99
CA VAL A 127 15.76 16.27 -13.74
C VAL A 127 17.12 15.72 -14.14
N ALA A 128 17.41 14.45 -13.85
CA ALA A 128 18.67 13.81 -14.24
C ALA A 128 18.89 13.77 -15.76
N VAL A 129 17.81 13.62 -16.54
CA VAL A 129 17.85 13.61 -18.01
C VAL A 129 17.91 15.03 -18.57
N SER A 130 17.16 15.98 -17.99
CA SER A 130 17.06 17.35 -18.50
C SER A 130 18.27 18.21 -18.14
N GLU A 131 18.87 17.98 -16.97
CA GLU A 131 19.97 18.77 -16.41
C GLU A 131 21.09 17.87 -15.86
N PRO A 132 21.87 17.22 -16.74
CA PRO A 132 22.87 16.23 -16.35
C PRO A 132 24.02 16.84 -15.53
N LEU A 133 24.41 18.10 -15.81
CA LEU A 133 25.50 18.80 -15.11
C LEU A 133 25.16 19.08 -13.63
N GLN A 134 23.93 19.50 -13.34
CA GLN A 134 23.46 19.76 -11.98
C GLN A 134 23.27 18.47 -11.18
N THR A 135 22.88 17.39 -11.87
CA THR A 135 22.73 16.07 -11.25
C THR A 135 24.07 15.43 -10.91
N TYR A 136 25.12 15.65 -11.71
CA TYR A 136 26.48 15.19 -11.41
C TYR A 136 27.07 15.85 -10.15
N THR A 137 26.57 17.04 -9.79
CA THR A 137 26.99 17.75 -8.56
C THR A 137 26.31 17.22 -7.30
N ASP A 138 25.13 16.60 -7.40
CA ASP A 138 24.46 15.91 -6.27
C ASP A 138 25.04 14.51 -6.04
N LYS A 139 26.31 14.47 -5.63
CA LYS A 139 27.08 13.22 -5.49
C LYS A 139 26.65 12.28 -4.36
N LYS A 140 25.64 12.63 -3.54
CA LYS A 140 25.26 11.83 -2.34
C LYS A 140 23.75 11.73 -2.08
N GLY A 141 22.92 12.07 -3.06
CA GLY A 141 21.46 12.06 -2.91
C GLY A 141 21.00 12.95 -1.75
N LYS A 142 21.62 14.14 -1.60
CA LYS A 142 21.25 15.07 -0.53
C LYS A 142 19.78 15.47 -0.67
N ARG A 143 19.33 15.71 -1.91
CA ARG A 143 17.93 16.03 -2.21
C ARG A 143 16.99 14.90 -1.78
N ALA A 144 17.31 13.65 -2.13
CA ALA A 144 16.51 12.48 -1.74
C ALA A 144 16.35 12.36 -0.21
N ARG A 145 17.41 12.60 0.56
CA ARG A 145 17.35 12.56 2.04
C ARG A 145 16.45 13.64 2.65
N THR A 146 16.21 14.74 1.95
CA THR A 146 15.28 15.79 2.37
C THR A 146 13.87 15.52 1.85
N VAL A 147 13.72 15.10 0.60
CA VAL A 147 12.41 14.87 -0.04
C VAL A 147 11.65 13.71 0.61
N ILE A 148 12.33 12.58 0.89
CA ILE A 148 11.69 11.38 1.48
C ILE A 148 10.97 11.69 2.80
N PRO A 149 11.61 12.29 3.83
CA PRO A 149 10.91 12.62 5.07
C PRO A 149 9.81 13.66 4.87
N CYS A 150 9.99 14.64 3.97
CA CYS A 150 8.93 15.59 3.63
C CYS A 150 7.69 14.90 3.04
N VAL A 151 7.88 13.93 2.14
CA VAL A 151 6.79 13.13 1.55
C VAL A 151 6.08 12.31 2.63
N ILE A 152 6.81 11.70 3.55
CA ILE A 152 6.24 10.93 4.66
C ILE A 152 5.39 11.84 5.55
N LEU A 153 5.94 12.98 5.99
CA LEU A 153 5.23 13.93 6.85
C LEU A 153 4.00 14.52 6.17
N ALA A 154 4.10 14.89 4.89
CA ALA A 154 2.97 15.40 4.12
C ALA A 154 1.87 14.34 3.97
N SER A 155 2.24 13.09 3.67
CA SER A 155 1.28 11.98 3.56
C SER A 155 0.58 11.71 4.88
N CYS A 156 1.31 11.72 6.00
CA CYS A 156 0.70 11.60 7.34
C CYS A 156 -0.25 12.76 7.64
N ALA A 157 0.15 13.99 7.35
CA ALA A 157 -0.66 15.19 7.62
C ALA A 157 -1.96 15.19 6.80
N ILE A 158 -1.88 14.91 5.50
CA ILE A 158 -3.06 14.85 4.61
C ILE A 158 -4.04 13.79 5.12
N ASN A 159 -3.58 12.57 5.37
CA ASN A 159 -4.45 11.49 5.82
C ASN A 159 -5.01 11.74 7.24
N SER A 160 -4.26 12.42 8.11
CA SER A 160 -4.75 12.78 9.46
C SER A 160 -5.87 13.83 9.40
N LEU A 161 -5.83 14.72 8.41
CA LEU A 161 -6.87 15.72 8.19
C LEU A 161 -8.17 15.08 7.67
N PHE A 162 -8.06 13.98 6.91
CA PHE A 162 -9.21 13.19 6.45
C PHE A 162 -9.85 12.31 7.54
N LEU A 163 -9.17 12.09 8.68
CA LEU A 163 -9.73 11.33 9.81
C LEU A 163 -10.45 12.17 10.86
N ARG A 164 -10.44 13.51 10.72
CA ARG A 164 -11.24 14.43 11.54
C ARG A 164 -12.62 14.62 10.94
#